data_AF-G0N3W6-F1
#
_entry.id   AF-G0N3W6-F1
#
_cell.length_a   1.000
_cell.length_b   1.000
_cell.length_c   1.000
_cell.angle_alpha   90.00
_cell.angle_beta   90.00
_cell.angle_gamma   90.00
#
_symmetry.space_group_name_H-M   'P 1'
#
loop_
_entity.id
_entity.type
_entity.pdbx_description
1 polymer ?
#
loop_
_entity_poly.entity_id
_entity_poly.type
_entity_poly.pdbx_seq_one_letter_code
_entity_poly.pdbx_strand_id
1 'polypeptide(L)'
;MNTPGYHGNKIVTRTGTVFYAMASPTGENEEHEDTQELFYDVVWKDEVEYIVMLNRVNDGLYNDNGDLRMIIPRYFPAAERGGLGKTITIGKYTLTEIESTNQNNEDIHDITRSFTKRVFEIKRTTGKLFSKRTEIRRVIHYSCLHWEDNGIPTLGFQSIYEVMTVVTQSKKPIVVHCDTGTNRTMSFIGMEYISRMIEVNIDLTYQYGFTKLAEHRLRSFDSIRSSYTLQMGVVYFMLARIEPHGLQGLRFHQQMYEAVALRGEGVPADRDRGGIKF
;
A
#
# COMPACT_ATOMS: atom_id res chain seq x y z
N MET A 1 -27.82 6.63 -6.11
CA MET A 1 -27.02 5.45 -6.52
C MET A 1 -26.10 5.10 -5.37
N ASN A 2 -26.34 4.00 -4.68
CA ASN A 2 -25.48 3.56 -3.57
C ASN A 2 -24.08 3.31 -4.12
N THR A 3 -23.08 4.01 -3.58
CA THR A 3 -21.68 3.66 -3.81
C THR A 3 -21.48 2.26 -3.22
N PRO A 4 -21.02 1.26 -4.00
CA PRO A 4 -20.68 -0.04 -3.44
C PRO A 4 -19.70 0.19 -2.29
N GLY A 5 -20.03 -0.35 -1.11
CA GLY A 5 -19.22 -0.14 0.09
C GLY A 5 -17.87 -0.81 -0.09
N TYR A 6 -16.81 -0.02 -0.25
CA TYR A 6 -15.44 -0.52 -0.16
C TYR A 6 -14.89 -0.18 1.22
N HIS A 7 -14.10 -1.09 1.79
CA HIS A 7 -13.49 -0.86 3.11
C HIS A 7 -12.26 0.04 2.99
N GLY A 8 -12.49 1.34 2.82
CA GLY A 8 -11.43 2.32 2.61
C GLY A 8 -11.82 3.76 2.88
N ASN A 9 -10.83 4.64 2.90
CA ASN A 9 -11.01 6.08 3.07
C ASN A 9 -10.29 6.84 1.96
N LYS A 10 -10.90 7.94 1.50
CA LYS A 10 -10.27 8.90 0.58
C LYS A 10 -9.40 9.87 1.37
N ILE A 11 -8.17 10.05 0.94
CA ILE A 11 -7.20 10.99 1.51
C ILE A 11 -6.71 11.90 0.38
N VAL A 12 -6.71 13.20 0.61
CA VAL A 12 -6.27 14.19 -0.39
C VAL A 12 -5.10 14.96 0.18
N THR A 13 -3.96 14.95 -0.52
CA THR A 13 -2.79 15.72 -0.11
C THR A 13 -2.96 17.20 -0.45
N ARG A 14 -2.12 18.05 0.15
CA ARG A 14 -2.07 19.48 -0.19
C ARG A 14 -1.81 19.73 -1.69
N THR A 15 -1.05 18.86 -2.34
CA THR A 15 -0.73 18.97 -3.78
C THR A 15 -1.88 18.51 -4.69
N GLY A 16 -3.00 18.07 -4.11
CA GLY A 16 -4.18 17.61 -4.85
C GLY A 16 -4.12 16.14 -5.25
N THR A 17 -3.09 15.39 -4.85
CA THR A 17 -3.03 13.94 -5.07
C THR A 17 -4.11 13.26 -4.24
N VAL A 18 -4.87 12.37 -4.88
CA VAL A 18 -5.94 11.60 -4.25
C VAL A 18 -5.49 10.17 -4.02
N PHE A 19 -5.55 9.72 -2.77
CA PHE A 19 -5.33 8.33 -2.38
C PHE A 19 -6.62 7.69 -1.88
N TYR A 20 -6.82 6.43 -2.23
CA TYR A 20 -7.76 5.53 -1.56
C TYR A 20 -6.97 4.58 -0.67
N ALA A 21 -7.03 4.79 0.64
CA ALA A 21 -6.47 3.89 1.65
C ALA A 21 -7.45 2.75 1.89
N MET A 22 -7.19 1.57 1.34
CA MET A 22 -8.13 0.45 1.31
C MET A 22 -7.57 -0.79 2.01
N ALA A 23 -8.44 -1.65 2.52
CA ALA A 23 -8.06 -3.03 2.86
C ALA A 23 -7.82 -3.86 1.60
N SER A 24 -7.06 -4.95 1.75
CA SER A 24 -6.97 -5.98 0.71
C SER A 24 -8.36 -6.54 0.40
N PRO A 25 -8.62 -6.93 -0.86
CA PRO A 25 -9.82 -7.70 -1.18
C PRO A 25 -9.86 -9.02 -0.42
N THR A 26 -11.04 -9.40 0.08
CA THR A 26 -11.29 -10.70 0.72
C THR A 26 -11.94 -11.67 -0.27
N GLY A 27 -11.69 -12.96 -0.09
CA GLY A 27 -12.42 -14.03 -0.77
C GLY A 27 -13.58 -14.47 0.12
N GLU A 28 -14.56 -15.15 -0.47
CA GLU A 28 -15.70 -15.68 0.28
C GLU A 28 -15.25 -16.70 1.32
N ASN A 29 -15.68 -16.52 2.57
CA ASN A 29 -15.52 -17.46 3.66
C ASN A 29 -16.70 -17.38 4.65
N GLU A 30 -16.66 -18.12 5.76
CA GLU A 30 -17.75 -18.13 6.76
C GLU A 30 -18.00 -16.76 7.44
N GLU A 31 -16.99 -15.88 7.46
CA GLU A 31 -17.05 -14.60 8.17
C GLU A 31 -17.37 -13.42 7.23
N HIS A 32 -16.94 -13.48 5.95
CA HIS A 32 -16.96 -12.37 5.02
C HIS A 32 -17.28 -12.79 3.56
N GLU A 33 -17.98 -11.93 2.83
CA GLU A 33 -18.25 -12.07 1.39
C GLU A 33 -17.00 -11.81 0.54
N ASP A 34 -17.00 -12.28 -0.71
CA ASP A 34 -15.97 -11.92 -1.69
C ASP A 34 -16.08 -10.43 -2.06
N THR A 35 -15.02 -9.66 -1.82
CA THR A 35 -14.96 -8.23 -2.12
C THR A 35 -14.05 -7.89 -3.30
N GLN A 36 -13.57 -8.87 -4.06
CA GLN A 36 -12.67 -8.66 -5.20
C GLN A 36 -13.35 -7.87 -6.31
N GLU A 37 -14.62 -8.16 -6.63
CA GLU A 37 -15.36 -7.37 -7.62
C GLU A 37 -15.60 -5.94 -7.12
N LEU A 38 -15.91 -5.75 -5.84
CA LEU A 38 -16.11 -4.42 -5.24
C LEU A 38 -14.83 -3.57 -5.26
N PHE A 39 -13.67 -4.20 -5.07
CA PHE A 39 -12.38 -3.53 -5.23
C PHE A 39 -12.20 -2.99 -6.66
N TYR A 40 -12.49 -3.82 -7.67
CA TYR A 40 -12.41 -3.38 -9.06
C TYR A 40 -13.52 -2.42 -9.47
N ASP A 41 -14.66 -2.39 -8.78
CA ASP A 41 -15.65 -1.34 -8.97
C ASP A 41 -15.13 0.05 -8.59
N VAL A 42 -14.29 0.16 -7.56
CA VAL A 42 -13.59 1.43 -7.22
C VAL A 42 -12.57 1.77 -8.29
N VAL A 43 -11.69 0.82 -8.63
CA VAL A 43 -10.63 0.99 -9.64
C VAL A 43 -11.24 1.45 -10.98
N TRP A 44 -12.34 0.81 -11.38
CA TRP A 44 -13.04 1.15 -12.61
C TRP A 44 -13.77 2.49 -12.49
N LYS A 45 -14.62 2.68 -11.49
CA LYS A 45 -15.48 3.88 -11.41
C LYS A 45 -14.66 5.17 -11.39
N ASP A 46 -13.56 5.17 -10.65
CA ASP A 46 -12.76 6.37 -10.42
C ASP A 46 -11.52 6.44 -11.32
N GLU A 47 -11.47 5.58 -12.34
CA GLU A 47 -10.39 5.56 -13.33
C GLU A 47 -8.99 5.42 -12.72
N VAL A 48 -8.85 4.65 -11.65
CA VAL A 48 -7.58 4.48 -10.95
C VAL A 48 -6.51 4.02 -11.93
N GLU A 49 -5.39 4.74 -11.95
CA GLU A 49 -4.25 4.43 -12.82
C GLU A 49 -3.21 3.57 -12.12
N TYR A 50 -3.06 3.77 -10.80
CA TYR A 50 -2.03 3.12 -9.99
C TYR A 50 -2.65 2.39 -8.79
N ILE A 51 -2.24 1.14 -8.61
CA ILE A 51 -2.49 0.35 -7.40
C ILE A 51 -1.14 0.09 -6.74
N VAL A 52 -1.02 0.42 -5.45
CA VAL A 52 0.16 0.13 -4.63
C VAL A 52 -0.24 -0.90 -3.55
N MET A 53 0.30 -2.10 -3.69
CA MET A 53 0.12 -3.22 -2.78
C MET A 53 1.34 -3.34 -1.86
N LEU A 54 1.12 -3.27 -0.56
CA LEU A 54 2.17 -3.23 0.48
C LEU A 54 2.15 -4.47 1.38
N ASN A 55 1.54 -5.56 0.94
CA ASN A 55 1.52 -6.85 1.59
C ASN A 55 1.90 -7.98 0.62
N ARG A 56 1.77 -9.22 1.07
CA ARG A 56 1.97 -10.43 0.27
C ARG A 56 0.65 -11.15 0.10
N VAL A 57 0.55 -11.92 -0.98
CA VAL A 57 -0.59 -12.83 -1.19
C VAL A 57 -0.49 -14.12 -0.37
N ASN A 58 0.72 -14.50 0.04
CA ASN A 58 1.04 -15.71 0.79
C ASN A 58 2.11 -15.43 1.86
N ASP A 59 2.23 -16.28 2.87
CA ASP A 59 3.20 -16.15 3.96
C ASP A 59 4.52 -16.92 3.74
N GLY A 60 4.66 -17.58 2.59
CA GLY A 60 5.80 -18.45 2.29
C GLY A 60 5.73 -19.81 2.97
N LEU A 61 4.65 -20.13 3.67
CA LEU A 61 4.40 -21.47 4.19
C LEU A 61 3.63 -22.30 3.17
N TYR A 62 3.66 -23.62 3.34
CA TYR A 62 2.92 -24.56 2.50
C TYR A 62 1.76 -25.15 3.29
N ASN A 63 0.63 -25.38 2.63
CA ASN A 63 -0.50 -26.11 3.19
C ASN A 63 -0.26 -27.62 3.16
N ASP A 64 -1.17 -28.40 3.74
CA ASP A 64 -1.07 -29.87 3.80
C ASP A 64 -1.02 -30.54 2.42
N ASN A 65 -1.47 -29.85 1.37
CA ASN A 65 -1.44 -30.32 -0.02
C ASN A 65 -0.12 -30.00 -0.73
N GLY A 66 0.82 -29.29 -0.08
CA GLY A 66 2.10 -28.88 -0.66
C GLY A 66 2.02 -27.62 -1.53
N ASP A 67 0.91 -26.87 -1.49
CA ASP A 67 0.74 -25.60 -2.18
C ASP A 67 1.07 -24.42 -1.24
N LEU A 68 1.52 -23.29 -1.79
CA LEU A 68 1.76 -22.07 -1.01
C LEU A 68 0.47 -21.61 -0.31
N ARG A 69 0.57 -21.32 0.99
CA ARG A 69 -0.55 -20.90 1.83
C ARG A 69 -0.87 -19.43 1.57
N MET A 70 -2.01 -19.20 0.92
CA MET A 70 -2.51 -17.87 0.60
C MET A 70 -3.12 -17.20 1.84
N ILE A 71 -2.76 -15.94 2.10
CA ILE A 71 -3.31 -15.10 3.18
C ILE A 71 -4.44 -14.20 2.65
N ILE A 72 -4.32 -13.77 1.40
CA ILE A 72 -5.37 -13.02 0.70
C ILE A 72 -5.64 -13.67 -0.66
N PRO A 73 -6.87 -13.57 -1.19
CA PRO A 73 -7.15 -14.07 -2.53
C PRO A 73 -6.30 -13.34 -3.56
N ARG A 74 -5.89 -14.09 -4.60
CA ARG A 74 -5.15 -13.52 -5.72
C ARG A 74 -6.10 -12.72 -6.60
N TYR A 75 -6.09 -11.40 -6.42
CA TYR A 75 -6.97 -10.48 -7.14
C TYR A 75 -6.33 -9.88 -8.41
N PHE A 76 -5.14 -10.32 -8.80
CA PHE A 76 -4.42 -9.84 -9.99
C PHE A 76 -3.76 -11.00 -10.74
N PRO A 77 -3.60 -10.90 -12.08
CA PRO A 77 -2.88 -11.92 -12.84
C PRO A 77 -1.41 -11.93 -12.43
N ALA A 78 -0.89 -13.11 -12.13
CA ALA A 78 0.52 -13.33 -11.84
C ALA A 78 0.92 -14.74 -12.33
N ALA A 79 2.14 -14.87 -12.84
CA ALA A 79 2.65 -16.16 -13.27
C ALA A 79 3.20 -16.98 -12.10
N GLU A 80 2.51 -18.05 -11.70
CA GLU A 80 3.10 -19.07 -10.80
C GLU A 80 4.18 -19.89 -11.50
N ARG A 81 4.01 -20.14 -12.81
CA ARG A 81 5.05 -20.54 -13.77
C ARG A 81 4.64 -20.05 -15.18
N GLY A 82 5.51 -19.32 -15.87
CA GLY A 82 5.43 -18.98 -17.30
C GLY A 82 4.65 -17.71 -17.68
N GLY A 83 5.38 -16.72 -18.23
CA GLY A 83 4.97 -15.84 -19.34
C GLY A 83 3.88 -14.77 -19.15
N LEU A 84 4.03 -13.65 -19.87
CA LEU A 84 3.03 -12.60 -20.08
C LEU A 84 1.75 -13.15 -20.75
N GLY A 85 0.61 -12.47 -20.55
CA GLY A 85 -0.67 -12.84 -21.20
C GLY A 85 -1.62 -13.68 -20.33
N LYS A 86 -1.28 -13.94 -19.07
CA LYS A 86 -2.20 -14.60 -18.13
C LYS A 86 -3.39 -13.72 -17.83
N THR A 87 -4.56 -14.36 -17.77
CA THR A 87 -5.84 -13.71 -17.57
C THR A 87 -6.57 -14.30 -16.38
N ILE A 88 -7.14 -13.46 -15.52
CA ILE A 88 -8.07 -13.85 -14.47
C ILE A 88 -9.41 -13.13 -14.66
N THR A 89 -10.49 -13.72 -14.16
CA THR A 89 -11.82 -13.09 -14.19
C THR A 89 -12.30 -12.87 -12.76
N ILE A 90 -12.69 -11.65 -12.44
CA ILE A 90 -13.21 -11.23 -11.14
C ILE A 90 -14.54 -10.52 -11.40
N GLY A 91 -15.63 -11.18 -11.08
CA GLY A 91 -16.98 -10.70 -11.38
C GLY A 91 -17.12 -10.31 -12.86
N LYS A 92 -17.49 -9.06 -13.12
CA LYS A 92 -17.64 -8.50 -14.49
C LYS A 92 -16.33 -8.04 -15.15
N TYR A 93 -15.19 -8.23 -14.51
CA TYR A 93 -13.89 -7.78 -15.00
C TYR A 93 -13.02 -8.96 -15.45
N THR A 94 -12.37 -8.81 -16.59
CA THR A 94 -11.34 -9.72 -17.08
C THR A 94 -10.01 -8.97 -17.07
N LEU A 95 -9.04 -9.46 -16.33
CA LEU A 95 -7.74 -8.82 -16.16
C LEU A 95 -6.66 -9.62 -16.87
N THR A 96 -5.88 -8.97 -17.71
CA THR A 96 -4.76 -9.58 -18.44
C THR A 96 -3.46 -8.87 -18.12
N GLU A 97 -2.43 -9.61 -17.67
CA GLU A 97 -1.07 -9.07 -17.48
C GLU A 97 -0.37 -8.90 -18.83
N ILE A 98 -0.01 -7.66 -19.17
CA ILE A 98 0.59 -7.32 -20.47
C ILE A 98 2.07 -6.91 -20.37
N GLU A 99 2.51 -6.41 -19.21
CA GLU A 99 3.92 -6.10 -18.92
C GLU A 99 4.20 -6.48 -17.47
N SER A 100 5.36 -7.09 -17.25
CA SER A 100 5.84 -7.40 -15.92
C SER A 100 7.33 -7.17 -15.87
N THR A 101 7.75 -6.51 -14.80
CA THR A 101 9.16 -6.48 -14.44
C THR A 101 9.58 -7.80 -13.78
N ASN A 102 8.64 -8.70 -13.45
CA ASN A 102 8.93 -9.99 -12.85
C ASN A 102 9.32 -11.02 -13.93
N GLN A 103 10.62 -11.24 -14.13
CA GLN A 103 11.10 -12.21 -15.12
C GLN A 103 11.13 -13.63 -14.58
N ASN A 104 11.14 -13.87 -13.26
CA ASN A 104 11.00 -15.19 -12.64
C ASN A 104 10.63 -15.06 -11.15
N ASN A 105 9.43 -15.52 -10.80
CA ASN A 105 8.88 -15.79 -9.46
C ASN A 105 8.65 -14.61 -8.51
N GLU A 106 7.52 -14.70 -7.79
CA GLU A 106 7.31 -14.05 -6.49
C GLU A 106 8.24 -14.73 -5.45
N ASP A 107 9.54 -14.80 -5.73
CA ASP A 107 10.50 -15.44 -4.83
C ASP A 107 10.61 -14.59 -3.57
N ILE A 108 9.95 -15.07 -2.53
CA ILE A 108 9.90 -14.45 -1.21
C ILE A 108 11.30 -14.36 -0.59
N HIS A 109 12.26 -15.13 -1.08
CA HIS A 109 13.65 -15.11 -0.65
C HIS A 109 14.51 -14.11 -1.43
N ASP A 110 14.05 -13.57 -2.56
CA ASP A 110 14.76 -12.51 -3.27
C ASP A 110 14.48 -11.14 -2.65
N ILE A 111 15.14 -10.91 -1.51
CA ILE A 111 15.09 -9.63 -0.79
C ILE A 111 15.79 -8.48 -1.52
N THR A 112 16.40 -8.69 -2.69
CA THR A 112 17.14 -7.64 -3.41
C THR A 112 16.22 -6.67 -4.15
N ARG A 113 14.95 -7.07 -4.36
CA ARG A 113 13.98 -6.27 -5.09
C ARG A 113 12.93 -5.64 -4.18
N SER A 114 12.86 -4.31 -4.17
CA SER A 114 11.87 -3.61 -3.33
C SER A 114 10.44 -3.70 -3.86
N PHE A 115 10.25 -3.54 -5.17
CA PHE A 115 8.94 -3.51 -5.81
C PHE A 115 8.94 -4.35 -7.08
N THR A 116 7.84 -5.06 -7.29
CA THR A 116 7.49 -5.60 -8.60
C THR A 116 6.45 -4.70 -9.25
N LYS A 117 6.74 -4.21 -10.46
CA LYS A 117 5.80 -3.47 -11.31
C LYS A 117 5.14 -4.45 -12.29
N ARG A 118 3.81 -4.40 -12.38
CA ARG A 118 2.99 -5.06 -13.38
C ARG A 118 2.09 -4.06 -14.08
N VAL A 119 1.72 -4.33 -15.32
CA VAL A 119 0.72 -3.56 -16.07
C VAL A 119 -0.40 -4.51 -16.49
N PHE A 120 -1.62 -4.17 -16.10
CA PHE A 120 -2.83 -4.94 -16.40
C PHE A 120 -3.70 -4.21 -17.40
N GLU A 121 -4.31 -4.96 -18.32
CA GLU A 121 -5.50 -4.53 -19.03
C GLU A 121 -6.73 -5.09 -18.31
N ILE A 122 -7.59 -4.20 -17.83
CA ILE A 122 -8.89 -4.52 -17.25
C ILE A 122 -9.93 -4.34 -18.35
N LYS A 123 -10.56 -5.44 -18.73
CA LYS A 123 -11.67 -5.47 -19.68
C LYS A 123 -12.99 -5.59 -18.92
N ARG A 124 -13.93 -4.70 -19.22
CA ARG A 124 -15.32 -4.78 -18.73
C ARG A 124 -16.27 -4.86 -19.92
N THR A 125 -17.13 -5.88 -19.93
CA THR A 125 -18.18 -6.01 -20.95
C THR A 125 -19.53 -5.70 -20.32
N THR A 126 -20.26 -4.75 -20.90
CA THR A 126 -21.60 -4.33 -20.43
C THR A 126 -22.61 -4.41 -21.57
N GLY A 127 -23.90 -4.55 -21.26
CA GLY A 127 -24.98 -4.61 -22.25
C GLY A 127 -25.54 -6.01 -22.51
N LYS A 128 -26.70 -6.07 -23.18
CA LYS A 128 -27.39 -7.32 -23.53
C LYS A 128 -26.79 -7.94 -24.80
N LEU A 129 -27.22 -9.15 -25.14
CA LEU A 129 -26.66 -9.96 -26.24
C LEU A 129 -26.46 -9.20 -27.57
N PHE A 130 -27.36 -8.26 -27.90
CA PHE A 130 -27.32 -7.46 -29.14
C PHE A 130 -26.74 -6.03 -28.99
N SER A 131 -26.29 -5.65 -27.80
CA SER A 131 -25.73 -4.31 -27.49
C SER A 131 -24.55 -4.39 -26.52
N LYS A 132 -23.69 -5.41 -26.69
CA LYS A 132 -22.48 -5.55 -25.88
C LYS A 132 -21.48 -4.43 -26.20
N ARG A 133 -21.15 -3.62 -25.19
CA ARG A 133 -20.04 -2.68 -25.20
C ARG A 133 -18.90 -3.25 -24.39
N THR A 134 -17.72 -3.33 -25.00
CA THR A 134 -16.48 -3.69 -24.32
C THR A 134 -15.66 -2.43 -24.11
N GLU A 135 -15.23 -2.20 -22.87
CA GLU A 135 -14.28 -1.16 -22.53
C GLU A 135 -13.03 -1.82 -21.95
N ILE A 136 -11.86 -1.27 -22.26
CA ILE A 136 -10.56 -1.73 -21.77
C ILE A 136 -9.85 -0.55 -21.13
N ARG A 137 -9.27 -0.76 -19.95
CA ARG A 137 -8.49 0.24 -19.22
C ARG A 137 -7.17 -0.35 -18.75
N ARG A 138 -6.13 0.47 -18.69
CA ARG A 138 -4.82 0.06 -18.21
C ARG A 138 -4.63 0.51 -16.77
N VAL A 139 -4.06 -0.38 -15.96
CA VAL A 139 -3.69 -0.11 -14.57
C VAL A 139 -2.28 -0.58 -14.33
N ILE A 140 -1.48 0.23 -13.62
CA ILE A 140 -0.14 -0.11 -13.19
C ILE A 140 -0.20 -0.55 -11.72
N HIS A 141 0.30 -1.73 -11.44
CA HIS A 141 0.31 -2.33 -10.11
C HIS A 141 1.74 -2.43 -9.60
N TYR A 142 2.01 -1.79 -8.46
CA TYR A 142 3.26 -1.88 -7.73
C TYR A 142 3.05 -2.76 -6.49
N SER A 143 3.77 -3.87 -6.38
CA SER A 143 3.74 -4.72 -5.19
C SER A 143 5.07 -4.71 -4.45
N CYS A 144 5.07 -4.26 -3.20
CA CYS A 144 6.20 -4.37 -2.27
C CYS A 144 6.00 -5.58 -1.38
N LEU A 145 6.72 -6.66 -1.66
CA LEU A 145 6.61 -7.90 -0.87
C LEU A 145 7.46 -7.83 0.40
N HIS A 146 8.48 -6.99 0.48
CA HIS A 146 9.45 -6.96 1.59
C HIS A 146 9.26 -5.76 2.52
N TRP A 147 8.00 -5.47 2.88
CA TRP A 147 7.66 -4.55 3.97
C TRP A 147 6.80 -5.28 5.00
N GLU A 148 7.45 -5.69 6.09
CA GLU A 148 6.78 -6.32 7.23
C GLU A 148 5.79 -5.36 7.89
N ASP A 149 4.69 -5.89 8.42
CA ASP A 149 3.57 -5.06 8.91
C ASP A 149 3.96 -4.15 10.09
N ASN A 150 4.78 -4.67 10.98
CA ASN A 150 5.42 -3.94 12.07
C ASN A 150 6.90 -3.72 11.77
N GLY A 151 7.23 -3.29 10.55
CA GLY A 151 8.61 -3.16 10.09
C GLY A 151 8.94 -1.78 9.54
N ILE A 152 10.24 -1.51 9.47
CA ILE A 152 10.78 -0.57 8.48
C ILE A 152 10.85 -1.35 7.15
N PRO A 153 10.61 -0.70 6.01
CA PRO A 153 10.86 -1.30 4.70
C PRO A 153 12.25 -1.94 4.63
N THR A 154 12.36 -3.23 4.29
CA THR A 154 13.62 -3.99 4.38
C THR A 154 14.75 -3.39 3.56
N LEU A 155 14.41 -2.77 2.42
CA LEU A 155 15.35 -2.11 1.51
C LEU A 155 15.40 -0.57 1.67
N GLY A 156 14.86 -0.06 2.78
CA GLY A 156 14.84 1.36 3.08
C GLY A 156 13.77 2.17 2.34
N PHE A 157 13.77 3.48 2.55
CA PHE A 157 12.74 4.40 2.05
C PHE A 157 12.95 4.85 0.60
N GLN A 158 14.11 4.58 0.00
CA GLN A 158 14.44 5.05 -1.35
C GLN A 158 13.46 4.52 -2.40
N SER A 159 13.24 3.22 -2.44
CA SER A 159 12.34 2.60 -3.41
C SER A 159 10.87 3.02 -3.21
N ILE A 160 10.47 3.25 -1.96
CA ILE A 160 9.15 3.82 -1.63
C ILE A 160 9.04 5.24 -2.18
N TYR A 161 10.08 6.06 -2.01
CA TYR A 161 10.13 7.40 -2.56
C TYR A 161 10.09 7.40 -4.09
N GLU A 162 10.84 6.52 -4.74
CA GLU A 162 10.81 6.34 -6.20
C GLU A 162 9.41 5.97 -6.70
N VAL A 163 8.73 5.00 -6.07
CA VAL A 163 7.34 4.67 -6.42
C VAL A 163 6.41 5.86 -6.15
N MET A 164 6.55 6.54 -5.02
CA MET A 164 5.73 7.72 -4.71
C MET A 164 5.87 8.81 -5.77
N THR A 165 7.10 9.14 -6.17
CA THR A 165 7.37 10.17 -7.18
C THR A 165 6.79 9.84 -8.55
N VAL A 166 6.64 8.55 -8.88
CA VAL A 166 5.93 8.10 -10.09
C VAL A 166 4.41 8.22 -9.91
N VAL A 167 3.83 7.60 -8.89
CA VAL A 167 2.36 7.54 -8.75
C VAL A 167 1.73 8.91 -8.55
N THR A 168 2.41 9.83 -7.85
CA THR A 168 1.92 11.20 -7.58
C THR A 168 1.93 12.12 -8.81
N GLN A 169 2.53 11.70 -9.94
CA GLN A 169 2.41 12.42 -11.21
C GLN A 169 1.02 12.25 -11.83
N SER A 170 0.31 11.18 -11.49
CA SER A 170 -1.07 10.98 -11.95
C SER A 170 -2.00 12.06 -11.44
N LYS A 171 -2.95 12.46 -12.28
CA LYS A 171 -4.11 13.27 -11.88
C LYS A 171 -5.30 12.42 -11.46
N LYS A 172 -5.21 11.10 -11.63
CA LYS A 172 -6.24 10.15 -11.25
C LYS A 172 -5.98 9.62 -9.83
N PRO A 173 -7.02 9.13 -9.13
CA PRO A 173 -6.84 8.54 -7.81
C PRO A 173 -5.89 7.33 -7.82
N ILE A 174 -5.18 7.16 -6.72
CA ILE A 174 -4.24 6.07 -6.49
C ILE A 174 -4.82 5.17 -5.40
N VAL A 175 -4.94 3.88 -5.66
CA VAL A 175 -5.31 2.91 -4.62
C VAL A 175 -4.05 2.45 -3.91
N VAL A 176 -4.06 2.47 -2.57
CA VAL A 176 -2.99 1.94 -1.73
C VAL A 176 -3.61 0.98 -0.72
N HIS A 177 -3.07 -0.23 -0.61
CA HIS A 177 -3.54 -1.20 0.38
C HIS A 177 -2.40 -2.06 0.93
N CYS A 178 -2.67 -2.63 2.10
CA CYS A 178 -1.94 -3.74 2.71
C CYS A 178 -3.00 -4.79 3.08
N ASP A 179 -3.00 -5.35 4.29
CA ASP A 179 -4.02 -6.30 4.74
C ASP A 179 -5.32 -5.58 5.10
N THR A 180 -5.29 -4.73 6.13
CA THR A 180 -6.46 -4.00 6.66
C THR A 180 -6.56 -2.56 6.13
N GLY A 181 -5.57 -2.09 5.38
CA GLY A 181 -5.48 -0.71 4.91
C GLY A 181 -5.02 0.29 5.97
N THR A 182 -4.43 -0.19 7.08
CA THR A 182 -3.79 0.63 8.11
C THR A 182 -2.26 0.51 8.00
N ASN A 183 -1.49 0.93 9.01
CA ASN A 183 -0.04 0.75 9.15
C ASN A 183 0.76 1.11 7.89
N ARG A 184 1.20 0.13 7.09
CA ARG A 184 1.97 0.32 5.85
C ARG A 184 1.24 1.23 4.85
N THR A 185 -0.08 1.04 4.69
CA THR A 185 -0.91 1.88 3.81
C THR A 185 -0.88 3.33 4.26
N MET A 186 -1.16 3.56 5.54
CA MET A 186 -1.17 4.91 6.12
C MET A 186 0.23 5.51 6.21
N SER A 187 1.27 4.69 6.37
CA SER A 187 2.67 5.12 6.35
C SER A 187 3.06 5.60 4.95
N PHE A 188 2.78 4.81 3.91
CA PHE A 188 3.06 5.18 2.52
C PHE A 188 2.36 6.50 2.15
N ILE A 189 1.05 6.61 2.38
CA ILE A 189 0.29 7.83 2.12
C ILE A 189 0.80 9.00 2.98
N GLY A 190 1.06 8.72 4.26
CA GLY A 190 1.53 9.70 5.24
C GLY A 190 2.87 10.33 4.90
N MET A 191 3.79 9.56 4.31
CA MET A 191 5.09 10.06 3.86
C MET A 191 4.91 11.18 2.84
N GLU A 192 3.97 11.05 1.89
CA GLU A 192 3.63 12.15 0.97
C GLU A 192 2.82 13.25 1.66
N TYR A 193 1.76 12.88 2.38
CA TYR A 193 0.82 13.82 2.98
C TYR A 193 1.51 14.80 3.95
N ILE A 194 2.26 14.28 4.92
CA ILE A 194 2.89 15.07 5.98
C ILE A 194 4.07 15.86 5.43
N SER A 195 4.94 15.24 4.62
CA SER A 195 6.11 15.95 4.06
C SER A 195 5.68 17.16 3.22
N ARG A 196 4.63 17.03 2.39
CA ARG A 196 4.09 18.15 1.58
C ARG A 196 3.46 19.25 2.42
N MET A 197 2.93 18.94 3.60
CA MET A 197 2.40 19.95 4.52
C MET A 197 3.53 20.75 5.17
N ILE A 198 4.55 20.07 5.70
CA ILE A 198 5.68 20.71 6.38
C ILE A 198 6.49 21.56 5.40
N GLU A 199 6.65 21.11 4.15
CA GLU A 199 7.37 21.84 3.08
C GLU A 199 6.91 23.30 2.89
N VAL A 200 5.65 23.63 3.18
CA VAL A 200 5.09 24.97 2.94
C VAL A 200 4.88 25.80 4.19
N ASN A 201 4.96 25.20 5.37
CA ASN A 201 4.80 25.89 6.63
C ASN A 201 5.65 25.21 7.70
N ILE A 202 6.77 25.85 8.03
CA ILE A 202 7.75 25.39 9.01
C ILE A 202 7.19 25.30 10.44
N ASP A 203 6.07 25.99 10.72
CA ASP A 203 5.40 25.92 12.02
C ASP A 203 4.52 24.66 12.14
N LEU A 204 4.24 23.97 11.02
CA LEU A 204 3.54 22.69 11.06
C LEU A 204 4.50 21.60 11.52
N THR A 205 4.19 21.02 12.67
CA THR A 205 4.97 19.92 13.24
C THR A 205 4.56 18.58 12.63
N TYR A 206 5.46 17.59 12.71
CA TYR A 206 5.14 16.19 12.40
C TYR A 206 3.91 15.72 13.20
N GLN A 207 3.84 16.05 14.49
CA GLN A 207 2.73 15.66 15.35
C GLN A 207 1.38 16.16 14.83
N TYR A 208 1.31 17.42 14.38
CA TYR A 208 0.10 17.97 13.78
C TYR A 208 -0.31 17.20 12.51
N GLY A 209 0.64 16.99 11.59
CA GLY A 209 0.38 16.23 10.36
C GLY A 209 -0.03 14.78 10.63
N PHE A 210 0.59 14.13 11.63
CA PHE A 210 0.26 12.79 12.06
C PHE A 210 -1.17 12.70 12.61
N THR A 211 -1.57 13.62 13.48
CA THR A 211 -2.95 13.68 14.00
C THR A 211 -3.95 13.85 12.86
N LYS A 212 -3.68 14.77 11.92
CA LYS A 212 -4.57 14.97 10.76
C LYS A 212 -4.66 13.77 9.83
N LEU A 213 -3.54 13.10 9.59
CA LEU A 213 -3.54 11.85 8.84
C LEU A 213 -4.36 10.77 9.55
N ALA A 214 -4.19 10.60 10.86
CA ALA A 214 -4.88 9.58 11.64
C ALA A 214 -6.40 9.80 11.74
N GLU A 215 -6.87 11.06 11.64
CA GLU A 215 -8.30 11.39 11.55
C GLU A 215 -8.97 10.82 10.29
N HIS A 216 -8.22 10.53 9.21
CA HIS A 216 -8.79 10.01 7.97
C HIS A 216 -9.17 8.53 8.02
N ARG A 217 -8.60 7.74 8.95
CA ARG A 217 -8.87 6.30 9.04
C ARG A 217 -8.72 5.81 10.49
N LEU A 218 -9.79 5.22 11.01
CA LEU A 218 -9.78 4.65 12.37
C LEU A 218 -8.65 3.61 12.51
N ARG A 219 -7.91 3.67 13.62
CA ARG A 219 -6.76 2.79 13.90
C ARG A 219 -5.71 2.81 12.77
N SER A 220 -5.43 3.99 12.21
CA SER A 220 -4.42 4.20 11.16
C SER A 220 -3.06 3.56 11.48
N PHE A 221 -2.66 3.55 12.76
CA PHE A 221 -1.44 2.92 13.26
C PHE A 221 -1.79 2.11 14.51
N ASP A 222 -1.30 0.88 14.59
CA ASP A 222 -1.55 -0.03 15.73
C ASP A 222 -0.32 -0.26 16.63
N SER A 223 0.84 0.25 16.23
CA SER A 223 2.08 0.13 16.99
C SER A 223 2.91 1.42 16.98
N ILE A 224 3.71 1.59 18.04
CA ILE A 224 4.73 2.66 18.14
C ILE A 224 5.67 2.56 16.95
N ARG A 225 5.97 1.34 16.51
CA ARG A 225 6.88 1.07 15.42
C ARG A 225 6.36 1.59 14.08
N SER A 226 5.09 1.32 13.74
CA SER A 226 4.45 1.86 12.54
C SER A 226 4.44 3.39 12.53
N SER A 227 4.20 4.00 13.70
CA SER A 227 4.24 5.47 13.86
C SER A 227 5.65 6.02 13.63
N TYR A 228 6.68 5.38 14.17
CA TYR A 228 8.07 5.79 13.99
C TYR A 228 8.57 5.54 12.55
N THR A 229 8.17 4.44 11.92
CA THR A 229 8.45 4.19 10.49
C THR A 229 7.93 5.33 9.61
N LEU A 230 6.71 5.83 9.88
CA LEU A 230 6.19 7.00 9.20
C LEU A 230 7.05 8.25 9.47
N GLN A 231 7.43 8.51 10.73
CA GLN A 231 8.28 9.67 11.06
C GLN A 231 9.62 9.64 10.29
N MET A 232 10.28 8.49 10.26
CA MET A 232 11.51 8.27 9.49
C MET A 232 11.30 8.51 8.00
N GLY A 233 10.22 7.96 7.43
CA GLY A 233 9.89 8.14 6.02
C GLY A 233 9.59 9.59 5.66
N VAL A 234 8.92 10.35 6.54
CA VAL A 234 8.66 11.78 6.34
C VAL A 234 9.97 12.57 6.30
N VAL A 235 10.89 12.32 7.24
CA VAL A 235 12.23 12.94 7.22
C VAL A 235 12.98 12.58 5.94
N TYR A 236 12.95 11.30 5.55
CA TYR A 236 13.57 10.85 4.29
C TYR A 236 12.99 11.59 3.09
N PHE A 237 11.67 11.68 2.97
CA PHE A 237 11.00 12.34 1.84
C PHE A 237 11.33 13.82 1.75
N MET A 238 11.42 14.52 2.89
CA MET A 238 11.82 15.93 2.91
C MET A 238 13.28 16.09 2.46
N LEU A 239 14.20 15.28 2.98
CA LEU A 239 15.61 15.33 2.61
C LEU A 239 15.84 14.96 1.14
N ALA A 240 15.19 13.90 0.65
CA ALA A 240 15.31 13.44 -0.73
C ALA A 240 14.85 14.50 -1.76
N ARG A 241 13.99 15.45 -1.34
CA ARG A 241 13.52 16.56 -2.19
C ARG A 241 14.40 17.80 -2.11
N ILE A 242 14.90 18.12 -0.93
CA ILE A 242 15.62 19.38 -0.68
C ILE A 242 17.12 19.21 -0.92
N GLU A 243 17.71 18.10 -0.48
CA GLU A 243 19.15 17.90 -0.50
C GLU A 243 19.50 16.41 -0.70
N PRO A 244 19.58 15.94 -1.96
CA PRO A 244 19.90 14.54 -2.28
C PRO A 244 21.22 14.04 -1.66
N HIS A 245 22.15 14.95 -1.35
CA HIS A 245 23.44 14.65 -0.72
C HIS A 245 23.39 14.70 0.83
N GLY A 246 22.32 15.22 1.43
CA GLY A 246 22.12 15.41 2.88
C GLY A 246 21.62 14.15 3.63
N LEU A 247 21.47 13.03 2.93
CA LEU A 247 21.01 11.75 3.51
C LEU A 247 21.93 11.20 4.61
N GLN A 248 23.13 11.76 4.82
CA GLN A 248 24.00 11.42 5.95
C GLN A 248 23.32 11.67 7.33
N GLY A 249 22.46 12.70 7.43
CA GLY A 249 21.71 13.01 8.66
C GLY A 249 20.67 11.96 9.05
N LEU A 250 20.26 11.10 8.10
CA LEU A 250 19.27 10.05 8.34
C LEU A 250 19.79 8.96 9.29
N ARG A 251 21.12 8.77 9.37
CA ARG A 251 21.74 7.76 10.24
C ARG A 251 21.44 8.01 11.72
N PHE A 252 21.41 9.27 12.16
CA PHE A 252 21.07 9.62 13.53
C PHE A 252 19.62 9.28 13.86
N HIS A 253 18.71 9.61 12.95
CA HIS A 253 17.30 9.27 13.08
C HIS A 253 17.08 7.74 13.10
N GLN A 254 17.82 6.98 12.28
CA GLN A 254 17.78 5.52 12.29
C GLN A 254 18.29 4.95 13.62
N GLN A 255 19.39 5.48 14.17
CA GLN A 255 19.91 5.06 15.48
C GLN A 255 18.90 5.32 16.60
N MET A 256 18.18 6.45 16.55
CA MET A 256 17.11 6.76 17.48
C MET A 256 15.92 5.80 17.33
N TYR A 257 15.55 5.40 16.10
CA TYR A 257 14.55 4.35 15.90
C TYR A 257 15.01 3.04 16.55
N GLU A 258 16.24 2.61 16.29
CA GLU A 258 16.75 1.34 16.84
C GLU A 258 16.76 1.37 18.37
N ALA A 259 17.15 2.50 18.97
CA ALA A 259 17.07 2.72 20.42
C ALA A 259 15.64 2.60 20.95
N VAL A 260 14.70 3.36 20.39
CA VAL A 260 13.33 3.46 20.92
C VAL A 260 12.48 2.25 20.55
N ALA A 261 12.45 1.86 19.28
CA ALA A 261 11.51 0.89 18.73
C ALA A 261 12.00 -0.56 18.74
N LEU A 262 13.33 -0.78 18.79
CA LEU A 262 13.89 -2.13 18.93
C LEU A 262 14.37 -2.42 20.34
N ARG A 263 14.96 -1.43 21.02
CA ARG A 263 15.55 -1.60 22.36
C ARG A 263 14.70 -1.03 23.51
N GLY A 264 13.62 -0.30 23.22
CA GLY A 264 12.74 0.28 24.24
C GLY A 264 13.36 1.44 25.02
N GLU A 265 14.47 2.01 24.55
CA GLU A 265 15.14 3.12 25.22
C GLU A 265 14.27 4.37 25.20
N GLY A 266 14.12 5.03 26.36
CA GLY A 266 13.34 6.26 26.48
C GLY A 266 11.83 6.11 26.31
N VAL A 267 11.33 4.88 26.07
CA VAL A 267 9.88 4.59 26.12
C VAL A 267 9.46 4.70 27.59
N PRO A 268 8.50 5.58 27.94
CA PRO A 268 8.02 5.68 29.31
C PRO A 268 7.54 4.31 29.78
N ALA A 269 8.03 3.86 30.94
CA ALA A 269 7.50 2.63 31.54
C ALA A 269 5.99 2.79 31.74
N ASP A 270 5.22 1.76 31.38
CA ASP A 270 3.82 1.65 31.78
C ASP A 270 3.75 1.53 33.30
N ARG A 271 3.81 2.68 33.98
CA ARG A 271 3.38 2.79 35.36
C ARG A 271 1.87 2.74 35.32
N ASP A 272 1.37 1.51 35.38
CA ASP A 272 0.02 1.10 35.76
C ASP A 272 -0.92 2.30 35.99
N ARG A 273 -1.44 2.87 34.91
CA ARG A 273 -2.51 3.87 34.99
C ARG A 273 -3.81 3.10 35.15
N GLY A 274 -4.00 2.50 36.33
CA GLY A 274 -5.30 2.04 36.82
C GLY A 274 -6.17 1.27 35.81
N GLY A 275 -5.65 0.19 35.24
CA GLY A 275 -6.51 -0.86 34.69
C GLY A 275 -7.18 -0.60 33.33
N ILE A 276 -6.59 0.18 32.43
CA ILE A 276 -7.03 0.20 31.02
C ILE A 276 -5.95 -0.44 30.15
N LYS A 277 -6.22 -1.67 29.71
CA LYS A 277 -5.45 -2.35 28.64
C LYS A 277 -6.07 -1.99 27.30
N PHE A 278 -5.25 -1.52 26.35
CA PHE A 278 -5.59 -1.46 24.93
C PHE A 278 -5.33 -2.81 24.27
#